data_AF-D6YVE2-F1
#
_entry.id   AF-D6YVE2-F1
#
_cell.length_a   1.000
_cell.length_b   1.000
_cell.length_c   1.000
_cell.angle_alpha   90.00
_cell.angle_beta   90.00
_cell.angle_gamma   90.00
#
_symmetry.space_group_name_H-M   'P 1'
#
loop_
_entity.id
_entity.type
_entity.pdbx_description
1 polymer ?
#
loop_
_entity_poly.entity_id
_entity_poly.type
_entity_poly.pdbx_seq_one_letter_code
_entity_poly.pdbx_strand_id
1 'polypeptide(L)'
;MSYDNHVIGLVTRGDIVESKHYGHIAVVNSKGKLLYSLGNPSSLTFFRSALKPFQASTVIATGALEAYKMSTKELAFVSSSHTSEPKHIECLEQLLQRVKIPANSLYCGRSKHSQEGSSKIPDKTYHECSGKHIGLIAAAKQIGEDHNQVSYLHHPVQEMVMEQISHYCDYTPTSIGIDGCGLPTVAIPLEQIALGYARMGEEFGKSNLGQVAKAMSKHPWYVGGSQRFDTEIMRAFRGEVIAKRGAEGILCISIPSKKMGISIKCEDGSHRPIPMAALSLFEKLNLLTKHGLHTLKQAHPHWHKILNSRNESVGSIHSAI
;
A
#
# COMPACT_ATOMS: atom_id res chain seq x y z
N MET A 1 -32.95 -7.08 8.39
CA MET A 1 -31.98 -5.99 8.68
C MET A 1 -30.85 -6.55 9.54
N SER A 2 -29.79 -7.07 8.92
CA SER A 2 -28.64 -7.68 9.62
C SER A 2 -27.45 -6.69 9.60
N TYR A 3 -27.50 -5.67 10.44
CA TYR A 3 -26.46 -4.64 10.48
C TYR A 3 -25.17 -5.07 11.22
N ASP A 4 -25.10 -6.25 11.83
CA ASP A 4 -23.90 -6.75 12.55
C ASP A 4 -22.95 -7.66 11.72
N ASN A 5 -23.25 -7.97 10.45
CA ASN A 5 -22.58 -9.07 9.73
C ASN A 5 -21.19 -8.77 9.12
N HIS A 6 -20.55 -7.63 9.42
CA HIS A 6 -19.24 -7.31 8.83
C HIS A 6 -18.32 -6.46 9.72
N VAL A 7 -18.41 -6.66 11.04
CA VAL A 7 -17.41 -6.12 11.97
C VAL A 7 -16.06 -6.80 11.72
N ILE A 8 -15.00 -6.02 11.49
CA ILE A 8 -13.63 -6.53 11.28
C ILE A 8 -12.74 -6.39 12.52
N GLY A 9 -13.11 -5.48 13.44
CA GLY A 9 -12.38 -5.32 14.69
C GLY A 9 -13.20 -4.66 15.79
N LEU A 10 -12.86 -5.01 17.03
CA LEU A 10 -13.43 -4.47 18.27
C LEU A 10 -12.33 -3.77 19.05
N VAL A 11 -12.62 -2.59 19.57
CA VAL A 11 -11.78 -1.89 20.53
C VAL A 11 -12.43 -2.01 21.89
N THR A 12 -11.68 -2.46 22.89
CA THR A 12 -12.15 -2.56 24.27
C THR A 12 -11.41 -1.57 25.16
N ARG A 13 -12.07 -1.15 26.24
CA ARG A 13 -11.47 -0.46 27.38
C ARG A 13 -11.94 -1.16 28.65
N GLY A 14 -11.01 -1.79 29.36
CA GLY A 14 -11.37 -2.82 30.34
C GLY A 14 -12.18 -3.94 29.66
N ASP A 15 -13.30 -4.33 30.28
CA ASP A 15 -14.16 -5.41 29.79
C ASP A 15 -15.25 -4.96 28.82
N ILE A 16 -15.31 -3.66 28.49
CA ILE A 16 -16.36 -3.06 27.66
C ILE A 16 -15.86 -2.85 26.23
N VAL A 17 -16.69 -3.21 25.25
CA VAL A 17 -16.48 -2.83 23.84
C VAL A 17 -16.79 -1.34 23.69
N GLU A 18 -15.74 -0.55 23.45
CA GLU A 18 -15.80 0.89 23.24
C GLU A 18 -16.07 1.25 21.79
N SER A 19 -15.58 0.47 20.83
CA SER A 19 -15.81 0.72 19.40
C SER A 19 -15.90 -0.56 18.59
N LYS A 20 -16.78 -0.55 17.58
CA LYS A 20 -16.87 -1.56 16.54
C LYS A 20 -16.42 -0.94 15.22
N HIS A 21 -15.48 -1.58 14.53
CA HIS A 21 -15.06 -1.19 13.20
C HIS A 21 -15.70 -2.12 12.16
N TYR A 22 -16.52 -1.55 11.28
CA TYR A 22 -17.16 -2.25 10.17
C TYR A 22 -16.24 -2.22 8.95
N GLY A 23 -16.23 -3.31 8.18
CA GLY A 23 -15.38 -3.40 7.01
C GLY A 23 -15.80 -4.46 6.01
N HIS A 24 -15.03 -4.54 4.93
CA HIS A 24 -15.18 -5.51 3.88
C HIS A 24 -13.87 -6.23 3.64
N ILE A 25 -13.94 -7.52 3.31
CA ILE A 25 -12.79 -8.34 2.98
C ILE A 25 -13.12 -9.11 1.71
N ALA A 26 -12.17 -9.15 0.78
CA ALA A 26 -12.18 -10.05 -0.37
C ALA A 26 -10.86 -10.80 -0.46
N VAL A 27 -10.92 -12.12 -0.65
CA VAL A 27 -9.77 -12.99 -0.91
C VAL A 27 -10.01 -13.68 -2.24
N VAL A 28 -9.11 -13.47 -3.19
CA VAL A 28 -9.30 -13.87 -4.60
C VAL A 28 -8.06 -14.61 -5.09
N ASN A 29 -8.22 -15.65 -5.90
CA ASN A 29 -7.08 -16.25 -6.60
C ASN A 29 -6.79 -15.54 -7.94
N SER A 30 -5.64 -15.79 -8.55
CA SER A 30 -5.26 -15.10 -9.79
C SER A 30 -6.16 -15.37 -11.00
N LYS A 31 -7.06 -16.36 -10.91
CA LYS A 31 -8.09 -16.68 -11.91
C LYS A 31 -9.41 -15.91 -11.69
N GLY A 32 -9.50 -15.03 -10.70
CA GLY A 32 -10.71 -14.27 -10.40
C GLY A 32 -11.73 -14.98 -9.52
N LYS A 33 -11.41 -16.18 -8.99
CA LYS A 33 -12.32 -16.87 -8.06
C LYS A 33 -12.24 -16.23 -6.68
N LEU A 34 -13.37 -15.74 -6.18
CA LEU A 34 -13.56 -15.34 -4.79
C LEU A 34 -13.48 -16.59 -3.89
N LEU A 35 -12.49 -16.62 -3.00
CA LEU A 35 -12.21 -17.72 -2.07
C LEU A 35 -12.81 -17.48 -0.69
N TYR A 36 -12.87 -16.21 -0.27
CA TYR A 36 -13.46 -15.78 0.99
C TYR A 36 -13.91 -14.32 0.88
N SER A 37 -14.99 -13.98 1.56
CA SER A 37 -15.43 -12.60 1.72
C SER A 37 -16.10 -12.36 3.07
N LEU A 38 -16.03 -11.10 3.51
CA LEU A 38 -16.81 -10.56 4.62
C LEU A 38 -17.38 -9.21 4.18
N GLY A 39 -18.64 -8.91 4.51
CA GLY A 39 -19.31 -7.70 4.01
C GLY A 39 -19.58 -7.76 2.51
N ASN A 40 -19.39 -6.65 1.79
CA ASN A 40 -19.65 -6.55 0.36
C ASN A 40 -18.33 -6.53 -0.46
N PRO A 41 -17.91 -7.65 -1.08
CA PRO A 41 -16.70 -7.71 -1.89
C PRO A 41 -16.79 -6.89 -3.19
N SER A 42 -18.00 -6.56 -3.65
CA SER A 42 -18.21 -5.77 -4.86
C SER A 42 -18.31 -4.25 -4.57
N SER A 43 -18.12 -3.83 -3.31
CA SER A 43 -18.16 -2.42 -2.91
C SER A 43 -17.07 -1.62 -3.60
N LEU A 44 -17.44 -0.51 -4.25
CA LEU A 44 -16.51 0.39 -4.92
C LEU A 44 -15.58 1.03 -3.88
N THR A 45 -14.29 0.76 -4.03
CA THR A 45 -13.27 1.19 -3.08
C THR A 45 -12.13 1.88 -3.81
N PHE A 46 -11.75 3.07 -3.37
CA PHE A 46 -10.53 3.71 -3.87
C PHE A 46 -9.29 2.92 -3.45
N PHE A 47 -8.39 2.61 -4.38
CA PHE A 47 -7.09 1.99 -4.04
C PHE A 47 -6.28 2.85 -3.07
N ARG A 48 -6.40 4.17 -3.19
CA ARG A 48 -5.54 5.13 -2.48
C ARG A 48 -4.06 4.75 -2.67
N SER A 49 -3.25 4.84 -1.63
CA SER A 49 -1.83 4.44 -1.68
C SER A 49 -1.59 2.94 -1.92
N ALA A 50 -2.61 2.07 -1.90
CA ALA A 50 -2.45 0.68 -2.36
C ALA A 50 -2.29 0.60 -3.89
N LEU A 51 -2.55 1.67 -4.65
CA LEU A 51 -2.33 1.72 -6.09
C LEU A 51 -0.85 1.78 -6.50
N LYS A 52 0.02 2.20 -5.57
CA LYS A 52 1.42 2.55 -5.87
C LYS A 52 2.24 1.46 -6.56
N PRO A 53 2.05 0.15 -6.31
CA PRO A 53 2.76 -0.87 -7.06
C PRO A 53 2.43 -0.85 -8.56
N PHE A 54 1.16 -0.60 -8.93
CA PHE A 54 0.72 -0.44 -10.31
C PHE A 54 1.32 0.82 -10.93
N GLN A 55 1.35 1.93 -10.19
CA GLN A 55 2.03 3.16 -10.62
C GLN A 55 3.52 2.94 -10.84
N ALA A 56 4.21 2.27 -9.92
CA ALA A 56 5.63 1.96 -10.02
C ALA A 56 5.96 1.04 -11.20
N SER A 57 5.02 0.16 -11.61
CA SER A 57 5.24 -0.73 -12.75
C SER A 57 5.44 0.04 -14.07
N THR A 58 4.90 1.26 -14.17
CA THR A 58 5.12 2.14 -15.34
C THR A 58 6.57 2.59 -15.48
N VAL A 59 7.33 2.70 -14.38
CA VAL A 59 8.77 2.99 -14.43
C VAL A 59 9.53 1.90 -15.18
N ILE A 60 9.11 0.65 -15.04
CA ILE A 60 9.69 -0.48 -15.78
C ILE A 60 9.15 -0.51 -17.20
N ALA A 61 7.83 -0.34 -17.37
CA ALA A 61 7.17 -0.37 -18.68
C ALA A 61 7.74 0.66 -19.67
N THR A 62 8.13 1.82 -19.17
CA THR A 62 8.73 2.91 -19.96
C THR A 62 10.24 2.73 -20.20
N GLY A 63 10.91 1.80 -19.51
CA GLY A 63 12.37 1.66 -19.52
C GLY A 63 13.10 2.67 -18.62
N ALA A 64 12.37 3.42 -17.78
CA ALA A 64 12.95 4.42 -16.89
C ALA A 64 13.80 3.78 -15.78
N LEU A 65 13.47 2.54 -15.37
CA LEU A 65 14.28 1.75 -14.44
C LEU A 65 15.73 1.63 -14.94
N GLU A 66 15.93 1.22 -16.19
CA GLU A 66 17.24 1.04 -16.81
C GLU A 66 17.90 2.38 -17.15
N ALA A 67 17.15 3.30 -17.78
CA ALA A 67 17.66 4.60 -18.21
C ALA A 67 18.22 5.43 -17.04
N TYR A 68 17.54 5.39 -15.90
CA TYR A 68 17.98 6.02 -14.66
C TYR A 68 18.67 5.04 -13.71
N LYS A 69 19.13 3.87 -14.18
CA LYS A 69 19.93 2.90 -13.39
C LYS A 69 19.38 2.69 -11.98
N MET A 70 18.05 2.62 -11.84
CA MET A 70 17.40 2.52 -10.55
C MET A 70 17.65 1.12 -9.98
N SER A 71 18.06 1.09 -8.73
CA SER A 71 18.30 -0.13 -7.97
C SER A 71 16.98 -0.75 -7.50
N THR A 72 17.03 -2.03 -7.12
CA THR A 72 15.84 -2.71 -6.54
C THR A 72 15.32 -2.02 -5.27
N LYS A 73 16.17 -1.36 -4.47
CA LYS A 73 15.72 -0.56 -3.31
C LYS A 73 14.95 0.69 -3.74
N GLU A 74 15.41 1.36 -4.80
CA GLU A 74 14.77 2.56 -5.36
C GLU A 74 13.43 2.21 -6.02
N LEU A 75 13.34 1.07 -6.71
CA LEU A 75 12.08 0.57 -7.25
C LEU A 75 11.04 0.29 -6.15
N ALA A 76 11.47 -0.28 -5.01
CA ALA A 76 10.60 -0.43 -3.84
C ALA A 76 10.17 0.92 -3.27
N PHE A 77 11.09 1.89 -3.22
CA PHE A 77 10.82 3.26 -2.76
C PHE A 77 9.84 4.02 -3.66
N VAL A 78 9.83 3.77 -4.97
CA VAL A 78 8.80 4.35 -5.87
C VAL A 78 7.39 3.90 -5.48
N SER A 79 7.25 2.71 -4.88
CA SER A 79 5.96 2.21 -4.37
C SER A 79 5.60 2.72 -2.97
N SER A 80 6.34 3.67 -2.40
CA SER A 80 6.30 3.97 -0.96
C SER A 80 5.16 4.87 -0.50
N SER A 81 4.75 4.67 0.75
CA SER A 81 4.13 5.68 1.62
C SER A 81 5.12 5.96 2.76
N HIS A 82 6.27 6.56 2.44
CA HIS A 82 7.38 6.67 3.39
C HIS A 82 7.06 7.59 4.56
N THR A 83 7.70 7.33 5.70
CA THR A 83 7.62 8.11 6.94
C THR A 83 8.65 9.24 6.99
N SER A 84 9.38 9.44 5.90
CA SER A 84 10.40 10.48 5.79
C SER A 84 11.56 10.25 6.75
N GLU A 85 11.87 9.00 7.05
CA GLU A 85 13.07 8.62 7.78
C GLU A 85 14.33 9.00 6.96
N PRO A 86 15.50 9.26 7.59
CA PRO A 86 16.67 9.81 6.90
C PRO A 86 17.07 9.07 5.61
N LYS A 87 17.03 7.73 5.61
CA LYS A 87 17.37 6.93 4.41
C LYS A 87 16.29 6.96 3.31
N HIS A 88 15.05 7.34 3.62
CA HIS A 88 14.02 7.61 2.59
C HIS A 88 14.34 8.91 1.87
N ILE A 89 14.69 9.95 2.64
CA ILE A 89 15.07 11.26 2.08
C ILE A 89 16.32 11.12 1.22
N GLU A 90 17.36 10.45 1.72
CA GLU A 90 18.59 10.16 0.96
C GLU A 90 18.28 9.44 -0.37
N CYS A 91 17.40 8.44 -0.34
CA CYS A 91 16.99 7.70 -1.53
C CYS A 91 16.28 8.61 -2.55
N LEU A 92 15.40 9.49 -2.08
CA LEU A 92 14.72 10.44 -2.95
C LEU A 92 15.68 11.46 -3.56
N GLU A 93 16.60 12.01 -2.77
CA GLU A 93 17.61 12.97 -3.23
C GLU A 93 18.49 12.36 -4.32
N GLN A 94 18.92 11.11 -4.15
CA GLN A 94 19.67 10.36 -5.17
C GLN A 94 18.86 10.21 -6.47
N LEU A 95 17.56 9.92 -6.39
CA LEU A 95 16.69 9.82 -7.56
C LEU A 95 16.46 11.17 -8.23
N LEU A 96 16.22 12.24 -7.47
CA LEU A 96 16.05 13.61 -8.00
C LEU A 96 17.28 14.06 -8.80
N GLN A 97 18.48 13.83 -8.25
CA GLN A 97 19.75 14.14 -8.93
C GLN A 97 19.87 13.35 -10.25
N ARG A 98 19.56 12.05 -10.22
CA ARG A 98 19.73 11.17 -11.38
C ARG A 98 18.70 11.45 -12.49
N VAL A 99 17.47 11.75 -12.12
CA VAL A 99 16.38 12.17 -13.03
C VAL A 99 16.55 13.62 -13.50
N LYS A 100 17.47 14.37 -12.85
CA LYS A 100 17.79 15.77 -13.14
C LYS A 100 16.56 16.67 -13.03
N ILE A 101 15.89 16.63 -11.87
CA ILE A 101 14.82 17.56 -11.52
C ILE A 101 15.05 18.12 -10.11
N PRO A 102 14.72 19.38 -9.85
CA PRO A 102 14.72 19.93 -8.50
C PRO A 102 13.52 19.40 -7.69
N ALA A 103 13.66 19.37 -6.36
CA ALA A 103 12.61 18.87 -5.46
C ALA A 103 11.27 19.63 -5.58
N ASN A 104 11.29 20.91 -5.97
CA ASN A 104 10.09 21.71 -6.17
C ASN A 104 9.27 21.28 -7.40
N SER A 105 9.86 20.55 -8.36
CA SER A 105 9.17 19.94 -9.51
C SER A 105 8.31 18.74 -9.15
N LEU A 106 8.45 18.16 -7.95
CA LEU A 106 7.52 17.15 -7.47
C LEU A 106 6.10 17.73 -7.45
N TYR A 107 5.11 17.04 -8.01
CA TYR A 107 3.74 17.55 -8.04
C TYR A 107 3.06 17.58 -6.66
N CYS A 108 3.44 16.67 -5.75
CA CYS A 108 2.85 16.62 -4.41
C CYS A 108 3.05 17.92 -3.62
N GLY A 109 2.15 18.17 -2.67
CA GLY A 109 2.28 19.27 -1.73
C GLY A 109 3.47 19.11 -0.77
N ARG A 110 3.70 20.13 0.05
CA ARG A 110 4.61 20.02 1.21
C ARG A 110 4.03 19.02 2.21
N SER A 111 4.91 18.31 2.92
CA SER A 111 4.46 17.46 4.02
C SER A 111 3.80 18.31 5.12
N LYS A 112 2.71 17.80 5.70
CA LYS A 112 2.15 18.34 6.95
C LYS A 112 2.91 17.87 8.19
N HIS A 113 3.79 16.87 8.03
CA HIS A 113 4.56 16.27 9.11
C HIS A 113 6.05 16.56 8.91
N SER A 114 6.71 17.15 9.90
CA SER A 114 8.16 17.22 9.99
C SER A 114 8.73 15.90 10.50
N GLN A 115 10.03 15.67 10.31
CA GLN A 115 10.74 14.65 11.07
C GLN A 115 10.66 14.99 12.56
N GLU A 116 10.37 14.00 13.41
CA GLU A 116 10.43 14.17 14.86
C GLU A 116 11.81 14.70 15.27
N GLY A 117 11.82 15.77 16.07
CA GLY A 117 13.05 16.42 16.53
C GLY A 117 13.73 17.32 15.49
N SER A 118 13.20 17.48 14.27
CA SER A 118 13.75 18.38 13.26
C SER A 118 13.09 19.76 13.30
N SER A 119 13.92 20.81 13.34
CA SER A 119 13.50 22.21 13.18
C SER A 119 13.37 22.64 11.71
N LYS A 120 13.71 21.76 10.75
CA LYS A 120 13.58 22.07 9.32
C LYS A 120 12.11 22.11 8.92
N ILE A 121 11.74 23.18 8.22
CA ILE A 121 10.44 23.27 7.54
C ILE A 121 10.41 22.20 6.46
N PRO A 122 9.50 21.21 6.52
CA PRO A 122 9.46 20.15 5.53
C PRO A 122 9.07 20.70 4.16
N ASP A 123 9.88 20.41 3.16
CA ASP A 123 9.55 20.69 1.76
C ASP A 123 8.79 19.50 1.13
N LYS A 124 8.74 19.43 -0.21
CA LYS A 124 8.06 18.35 -0.93
C LYS A 124 8.74 16.99 -0.79
N THR A 125 10.02 16.93 -0.43
CA THR A 125 10.78 15.68 -0.22
C THR A 125 10.27 14.88 0.98
N TYR A 126 9.67 15.56 1.95
CA TYR A 126 9.11 14.94 3.15
C TYR A 126 7.70 14.41 2.95
N HIS A 127 7.08 14.66 1.78
CA HIS A 127 5.73 14.18 1.53
C HIS A 127 5.75 12.67 1.31
N GLU A 128 4.95 11.90 2.04
CA GLU A 128 4.94 10.42 2.02
C GLU A 128 4.76 9.77 0.65
N CYS A 129 4.24 10.51 -0.32
CA CYS A 129 4.07 10.06 -1.70
C CYS A 129 5.22 10.44 -2.63
N SER A 130 6.20 11.24 -2.21
CA SER A 130 7.21 11.82 -3.11
C SER A 130 7.98 10.75 -3.92
N GLY A 131 8.17 9.55 -3.35
CA GLY A 131 8.69 8.37 -4.04
C GLY A 131 7.89 7.97 -5.30
N LYS A 132 6.56 7.93 -5.24
CA LYS A 132 5.72 7.66 -6.43
C LYS A 132 5.84 8.78 -7.45
N HIS A 133 5.93 10.03 -7.00
CA HIS A 133 6.00 11.18 -7.89
C HIS A 133 7.30 11.18 -8.69
N ILE A 134 8.46 10.94 -8.04
CA ILE A 134 9.73 10.86 -8.76
C ILE A 134 9.73 9.70 -9.77
N GLY A 135 9.09 8.57 -9.43
CA GLY A 135 8.93 7.45 -10.36
C GLY A 135 8.12 7.82 -11.60
N LEU A 136 6.93 8.43 -11.42
CA LEU A 136 6.09 8.83 -12.55
C LEU A 136 6.72 9.95 -13.39
N ILE A 137 7.46 10.86 -12.77
CA ILE A 137 8.24 11.88 -13.49
C ILE A 137 9.35 11.22 -14.31
N ALA A 138 10.07 10.25 -13.74
CA ALA A 138 11.08 9.49 -14.47
C ALA A 138 10.46 8.76 -15.67
N ALA A 139 9.31 8.12 -15.48
CA ALA A 139 8.56 7.48 -16.56
C ALA A 139 8.18 8.48 -17.66
N ALA A 140 7.63 9.65 -17.30
CA ALA A 140 7.24 10.69 -18.27
C ALA A 140 8.44 11.20 -19.08
N LYS A 141 9.55 11.52 -18.40
CA LYS A 141 10.78 11.99 -19.07
C LYS A 141 11.37 10.92 -19.99
N GLN A 142 11.29 9.65 -19.60
CA GLN A 142 11.81 8.55 -20.39
C GLN A 142 11.08 8.38 -21.73
N ILE A 143 9.78 8.65 -21.77
CA ILE A 143 8.97 8.60 -23.01
C ILE A 143 8.90 9.94 -23.74
N GLY A 144 9.61 10.97 -23.27
CA GLY A 144 9.65 12.28 -23.90
C GLY A 144 8.45 13.20 -23.62
N GLU A 145 7.62 12.87 -22.63
CA GLU A 145 6.40 13.62 -22.27
C GLU A 145 6.65 14.70 -21.21
N ASP A 146 5.79 15.72 -21.17
CA ASP A 146 5.91 16.84 -20.22
C ASP A 146 5.57 16.41 -18.78
N HIS A 147 6.61 16.10 -18.02
CA HIS A 147 6.50 15.74 -16.61
C HIS A 147 5.82 16.79 -15.70
N ASN A 148 5.70 18.06 -16.10
CA ASN A 148 4.95 19.06 -15.33
C ASN A 148 3.44 18.78 -15.32
N GLN A 149 2.97 18.01 -16.30
CA GLN A 149 1.58 17.63 -16.49
C GLN A 149 1.30 16.18 -16.06
N VAL A 150 2.26 15.52 -15.39
CA VAL A 150 2.13 14.10 -14.99
C VAL A 150 0.93 13.82 -14.10
N SER A 151 0.31 14.84 -13.49
CA SER A 151 -0.91 14.73 -12.69
C SER A 151 -2.20 14.76 -13.51
N TYR A 152 -2.13 15.17 -14.77
CA TYR A 152 -3.30 15.28 -15.64
C TYR A 152 -3.78 13.89 -16.04
N LEU A 153 -5.09 13.68 -16.01
CA LEU A 153 -5.70 12.37 -16.22
C LEU A 153 -5.31 11.73 -17.57
N HIS A 154 -5.23 12.55 -18.61
CA HIS A 154 -4.89 12.13 -19.98
C HIS A 154 -3.39 12.24 -20.30
N HIS A 155 -2.55 12.44 -19.29
CA HIS A 155 -1.11 12.34 -19.50
C HIS A 155 -0.76 10.88 -19.83
N PRO A 156 0.12 10.58 -20.81
CA PRO A 156 0.38 9.20 -21.26
C PRO A 156 0.78 8.24 -20.14
N VAL A 157 1.57 8.71 -19.17
CA VAL A 157 1.90 7.91 -17.97
C VAL A 157 0.67 7.57 -17.12
N GLN A 158 -0.32 8.46 -16.96
CA GLN A 158 -1.55 8.14 -16.22
C GLN A 158 -2.42 7.14 -16.99
N GLU A 159 -2.48 7.24 -18.32
CA GLU A 159 -3.16 6.26 -19.16
C GLU A 159 -2.52 4.87 -19.03
N MET A 160 -1.18 4.78 -19.06
CA MET A 160 -0.48 3.52 -18.76
C MET A 160 -0.82 2.98 -17.37
N VAL A 161 -0.96 3.84 -16.35
CA VAL A 161 -1.41 3.39 -15.02
C VAL A 161 -2.82 2.78 -15.10
N MET A 162 -3.75 3.41 -15.83
CA MET A 162 -5.10 2.88 -16.02
C MET A 162 -5.12 1.55 -16.79
N GLU A 163 -4.24 1.39 -17.78
CA GLU A 163 -4.06 0.13 -18.52
C GLU A 163 -3.54 -0.98 -17.60
N GLN A 164 -2.54 -0.70 -16.75
CA GLN A 164 -2.06 -1.67 -15.76
C GLN A 164 -3.18 -2.10 -14.81
N ILE A 165 -3.96 -1.14 -14.29
CA ILE A 165 -5.11 -1.45 -13.42
C ILE A 165 -6.12 -2.32 -14.18
N SER A 166 -6.50 -1.92 -15.40
CA SER A 166 -7.49 -2.64 -16.20
C SER A 166 -7.07 -4.08 -16.50
N HIS A 167 -5.80 -4.27 -16.84
CA HIS A 167 -5.24 -5.57 -17.14
C HIS A 167 -5.19 -6.49 -15.91
N TYR A 168 -4.62 -6.03 -14.80
CA TYR A 168 -4.42 -6.87 -13.63
C TYR A 168 -5.67 -7.04 -12.77
N CYS A 169 -6.53 -6.04 -12.72
CA CYS A 169 -7.75 -6.06 -11.91
C CYS A 169 -8.97 -6.52 -12.71
N ASP A 170 -8.82 -6.78 -14.02
CA ASP A 170 -9.90 -7.20 -14.91
C ASP A 170 -11.12 -6.26 -14.86
N TYR A 171 -10.82 -4.95 -14.81
CA TYR A 171 -11.83 -3.92 -14.57
C TYR A 171 -11.41 -2.59 -15.18
N THR A 172 -12.20 -2.06 -16.10
CA THR A 172 -11.99 -0.71 -16.65
C THR A 172 -12.51 0.33 -15.65
N PRO A 173 -11.65 1.14 -15.02
CA PRO A 173 -12.11 2.10 -14.01
C PRO A 173 -12.91 3.24 -14.64
N THR A 174 -14.15 3.43 -14.19
CA THR A 174 -15.01 4.56 -14.59
C THR A 174 -15.07 5.65 -13.52
N SER A 175 -14.78 5.30 -12.27
CA SER A 175 -14.83 6.20 -11.12
C SER A 175 -13.43 6.69 -10.75
N ILE A 176 -13.14 7.93 -11.10
CA ILE A 176 -11.84 8.57 -10.88
C ILE A 176 -12.01 9.71 -9.87
N GLY A 177 -11.12 9.76 -8.89
CA GLY A 177 -10.98 10.85 -7.94
C GLY A 177 -9.57 11.40 -7.92
N ILE A 178 -9.36 12.47 -7.14
CA ILE A 178 -8.04 13.06 -6.90
C ILE A 178 -7.57 12.64 -5.50
N ASP A 179 -6.38 12.03 -5.42
CA ASP A 179 -5.78 11.60 -4.16
C ASP A 179 -5.23 12.80 -3.38
N GLY A 180 -4.93 12.64 -2.08
CA GLY A 180 -4.43 13.72 -1.23
C GLY A 180 -3.09 14.31 -1.68
N CYS A 181 -2.34 13.57 -2.49
CA CYS A 181 -1.10 14.04 -3.14
C CYS A 181 -1.33 14.81 -4.45
N GLY A 182 -2.57 14.86 -4.94
CA GLY A 182 -3.00 15.50 -6.17
C GLY A 182 -2.98 14.65 -7.45
N LEU A 183 -2.50 13.40 -7.40
CA LEU A 183 -2.59 12.49 -8.56
C LEU A 183 -3.97 11.81 -8.66
N PRO A 184 -4.38 11.35 -9.86
CA PRO A 184 -5.57 10.52 -10.02
C PRO A 184 -5.52 9.23 -9.17
N THR A 185 -6.68 8.81 -8.68
CA THR A 185 -6.89 7.51 -8.06
C THR A 185 -8.24 6.96 -8.51
N VAL A 186 -8.38 5.64 -8.54
CA VAL A 186 -9.59 4.98 -9.05
C VAL A 186 -10.31 4.22 -7.95
N ALA A 187 -11.64 4.19 -8.04
CA ALA A 187 -12.48 3.28 -7.28
C ALA A 187 -12.94 2.12 -8.17
N ILE A 188 -12.65 0.89 -7.73
CA ILE A 188 -13.11 -0.35 -8.37
C ILE A 188 -13.65 -1.29 -7.29
N PRO A 189 -14.37 -2.38 -7.64
CA PRO A 189 -14.83 -3.36 -6.67
C PRO A 189 -13.67 -3.96 -5.85
N LEU A 190 -13.87 -4.14 -4.54
CA LEU A 190 -12.82 -4.61 -3.62
C LEU A 190 -12.22 -5.96 -4.05
N GLU A 191 -13.02 -6.87 -4.57
CA GLU A 191 -12.56 -8.15 -5.11
C GLU A 191 -11.66 -8.01 -6.35
N GLN A 192 -11.86 -6.97 -7.16
CA GLN A 192 -10.99 -6.69 -8.30
C GLN A 192 -9.65 -6.09 -7.88
N ILE A 193 -9.63 -5.33 -6.78
CA ILE A 193 -8.37 -4.95 -6.13
C ILE A 193 -7.62 -6.20 -5.65
N ALA A 194 -8.33 -7.14 -5.01
CA ALA A 194 -7.74 -8.40 -4.57
C ALA A 194 -7.23 -9.23 -5.76
N LEU A 195 -7.97 -9.27 -6.88
CA LEU A 195 -7.52 -9.92 -8.11
C LEU A 195 -6.22 -9.31 -8.65
N GLY A 196 -6.11 -7.98 -8.69
CA GLY A 196 -4.88 -7.29 -9.09
C GLY A 196 -3.67 -7.71 -8.26
N TYR A 197 -3.85 -7.82 -6.94
CA TYR A 197 -2.80 -8.33 -6.05
C TYR A 197 -2.52 -9.83 -6.23
N ALA A 198 -3.53 -10.63 -6.55
CA ALA A 198 -3.36 -12.05 -6.84
C ALA A 198 -2.53 -12.27 -8.12
N ARG A 199 -2.84 -11.53 -9.20
CA ARG A 199 -2.07 -11.56 -10.47
C ARG A 199 -0.66 -10.99 -10.30
N MET A 200 -0.50 -9.92 -9.52
CA MET A 200 0.84 -9.43 -9.10
C MET A 200 1.68 -10.53 -8.44
N GLY A 201 1.06 -11.37 -7.60
CA GLY A 201 1.71 -12.50 -6.95
C GLY A 201 2.00 -13.66 -7.90
N GLU A 202 1.09 -13.94 -8.84
CA GLU A 202 1.32 -14.97 -9.87
C GLU A 202 2.50 -14.63 -10.78
N GLU A 203 2.68 -13.34 -11.11
CA GLU A 203 3.74 -12.86 -11.98
C GLU A 203 5.01 -12.43 -11.23
N PHE A 204 5.12 -12.79 -9.95
CA PHE A 204 6.19 -12.35 -9.06
C PHE A 204 7.60 -12.50 -9.66
N GLY A 205 8.29 -11.36 -9.80
CA GLY A 205 9.62 -11.26 -10.39
C GLY A 205 9.71 -11.41 -11.91
N LYS A 206 8.59 -11.54 -12.63
CA LYS A 206 8.55 -11.78 -14.09
C LYS A 206 8.07 -10.56 -14.86
N SER A 207 6.84 -10.10 -14.62
CA SER A 207 6.28 -8.92 -15.29
C SER A 207 6.75 -7.62 -14.64
N ASN A 208 6.39 -6.47 -15.22
CA ASN A 208 6.68 -5.16 -14.63
C ASN A 208 6.12 -5.04 -13.20
N LEU A 209 4.86 -5.41 -13.01
CA LEU A 209 4.22 -5.40 -11.69
C LEU A 209 4.83 -6.47 -10.77
N GLY A 210 5.15 -7.65 -11.30
CA GLY A 210 5.83 -8.70 -10.54
C GLY A 210 7.24 -8.32 -10.08
N GLN A 211 8.00 -7.58 -10.89
CA GLN A 211 9.32 -7.05 -10.53
C GLN A 211 9.21 -6.00 -9.42
N VAL A 212 8.20 -5.12 -9.48
CA VAL A 212 7.88 -4.21 -8.38
C VAL A 212 7.56 -4.99 -7.10
N ALA A 213 6.73 -6.03 -7.18
CA ALA A 213 6.39 -6.87 -6.02
C ALA A 213 7.65 -7.51 -5.40
N LYS A 214 8.57 -8.02 -6.23
CA LYS A 214 9.84 -8.58 -5.79
C LYS A 214 10.76 -7.53 -5.16
N ALA A 215 10.77 -6.30 -5.67
CA ALA A 215 11.50 -5.20 -5.06
C ALA A 215 10.93 -4.84 -3.68
N MET A 216 9.60 -4.72 -3.57
CA MET A 216 8.91 -4.43 -2.31
C MET A 216 9.19 -5.51 -1.26
N SER A 217 9.10 -6.79 -1.63
CA SER A 217 9.33 -7.90 -0.69
C SER A 217 10.78 -7.99 -0.21
N LYS A 218 11.75 -7.65 -1.08
CA LYS A 218 13.17 -7.60 -0.74
C LYS A 218 13.53 -6.40 0.13
N HIS A 219 12.83 -5.28 -0.07
CA HIS A 219 13.14 -3.98 0.56
C HIS A 219 11.91 -3.36 1.26
N PRO A 220 11.25 -4.07 2.20
CA PRO A 220 9.96 -3.66 2.75
C PRO A 220 10.04 -2.32 3.51
N TRP A 221 11.20 -2.02 4.11
CA TRP A 221 11.41 -0.75 4.81
C TRP A 221 11.33 0.47 3.87
N TYR A 222 11.75 0.33 2.61
CA TYR A 222 11.63 1.41 1.63
C TYR A 222 10.17 1.64 1.20
N VAL A 223 9.25 0.72 1.49
CA VAL A 223 7.83 0.85 1.16
C VAL A 223 7.07 1.65 2.23
N GLY A 224 7.17 1.24 3.50
CA GLY A 224 6.38 1.85 4.59
C GLY A 224 7.21 2.60 5.63
N GLY A 225 8.49 2.26 5.80
CA GLY A 225 9.28 2.69 6.95
C GLY A 225 9.06 1.83 8.19
N SER A 226 9.64 2.26 9.30
CA SER A 226 9.64 1.57 10.58
C SER A 226 8.25 1.53 11.21
N GLN A 227 7.94 0.45 11.94
CA GLN A 227 6.71 0.26 12.72
C GLN A 227 5.40 0.27 11.90
N ARG A 228 5.48 0.34 10.57
CA ARG A 228 4.31 0.23 9.70
C ARG A 228 3.95 -1.22 9.46
N PHE A 229 2.66 -1.55 9.61
CA PHE A 229 2.17 -2.92 9.47
C PHE A 229 2.57 -3.58 8.14
N ASP A 230 2.49 -2.86 7.02
CA ASP A 230 2.89 -3.37 5.71
C ASP A 230 4.39 -3.66 5.60
N THR A 231 5.27 -2.86 6.23
CA THR A 231 6.70 -3.18 6.35
C THR A 231 6.92 -4.44 7.18
N GLU A 232 6.31 -4.47 8.36
CA GLU A 232 6.60 -5.48 9.37
C GLU A 232 6.06 -6.86 8.98
N ILE A 233 4.87 -6.93 8.37
CA ILE A 233 4.31 -8.18 7.86
C ILE A 233 5.20 -8.77 6.76
N MET A 234 5.70 -7.96 5.82
CA MET A 234 6.60 -8.43 4.76
C MET A 234 7.93 -8.95 5.35
N ARG A 235 8.46 -8.31 6.39
CA ARG A 235 9.68 -8.76 7.09
C ARG A 235 9.47 -10.08 7.80
N ALA A 236 8.41 -10.20 8.58
CA ALA A 236 8.16 -11.38 9.40
C ALA A 236 7.91 -12.65 8.56
N PHE A 237 7.26 -12.49 7.40
CA PHE A 237 7.08 -13.56 6.43
C PHE A 237 8.21 -13.66 5.40
N ARG A 238 9.36 -13.00 5.64
CA ARG A 238 10.59 -13.13 4.83
C ARG A 238 10.36 -13.00 3.31
N GLY A 239 9.44 -12.12 2.91
CA GLY A 239 9.09 -11.88 1.52
C GLY A 239 8.09 -12.85 0.88
N GLU A 240 7.51 -13.80 1.64
CA GLU A 240 6.38 -14.63 1.20
C GLU A 240 5.07 -13.83 1.04
N VAL A 241 5.05 -12.62 1.60
CA VAL A 241 3.94 -11.68 1.56
C VAL A 241 4.42 -10.38 0.93
N ILE A 242 3.58 -9.78 0.10
CA ILE A 242 3.71 -8.40 -0.34
C ILE A 242 2.49 -7.66 0.17
N ALA A 243 2.70 -6.58 0.93
CA ALA A 243 1.62 -5.81 1.53
C ALA A 243 1.77 -4.33 1.16
N LYS A 244 0.64 -3.67 0.95
CA LYS A 244 0.60 -2.21 0.81
C LYS A 244 -0.64 -1.65 1.48
N ARG A 245 -0.42 -0.78 2.45
CA ARG A 245 -1.47 0.08 3.01
C ARG A 245 -1.84 1.18 2.02
N GLY A 246 -3.13 1.49 1.93
CA GLY A 246 -3.63 2.76 1.42
C GLY A 246 -4.22 3.61 2.54
N ALA A 247 -4.44 4.90 2.31
CA ALA A 247 -5.20 5.75 3.23
C ALA A 247 -6.67 5.27 3.33
N GLU A 248 -7.45 5.82 4.26
CA GLU A 248 -8.87 5.45 4.44
C GLU A 248 -9.05 3.94 4.70
N GLY A 249 -8.23 3.36 5.57
CA GLY A 249 -8.48 2.01 6.10
C GLY A 249 -8.35 0.86 5.10
N ILE A 250 -7.58 1.01 4.02
CA ILE A 250 -7.35 -0.08 3.05
C ILE A 250 -6.00 -0.77 3.26
N LEU A 251 -5.99 -2.09 3.17
CA LEU A 251 -4.79 -2.91 3.10
C LEU A 251 -4.96 -3.95 2.00
N CYS A 252 -3.98 -4.04 1.12
CA CYS A 252 -3.92 -5.07 0.10
C CYS A 252 -2.70 -5.95 0.28
N ILE A 253 -2.87 -7.25 0.12
CA ILE A 253 -1.85 -8.28 0.33
C ILE A 253 -1.84 -9.22 -0.86
N SER A 254 -0.64 -9.63 -1.28
CA SER A 254 -0.39 -10.68 -2.25
C SER A 254 0.43 -11.80 -1.59
N ILE A 255 0.05 -13.06 -1.85
CA ILE A 255 0.75 -14.28 -1.40
C ILE A 255 1.15 -15.06 -2.66
N PRO A 256 2.35 -14.82 -3.22
CA PRO A 256 2.79 -15.39 -4.49
C PRO A 256 2.72 -16.92 -4.54
N SER A 257 3.15 -17.59 -3.47
CA SER A 257 3.15 -19.07 -3.38
C SER A 257 1.76 -19.69 -3.54
N LYS A 258 0.70 -18.93 -3.25
CA LYS A 258 -0.70 -19.33 -3.37
C LYS A 258 -1.43 -18.67 -4.54
N LYS A 259 -0.77 -17.78 -5.29
CA LYS A 259 -1.39 -16.95 -6.34
C LYS A 259 -2.67 -16.27 -5.85
N MET A 260 -2.59 -15.70 -4.65
CA MET A 260 -3.74 -15.20 -3.91
C MET A 260 -3.53 -13.74 -3.57
N GLY A 261 -4.60 -12.96 -3.68
CA GLY A 261 -4.67 -11.58 -3.28
C GLY A 261 -5.78 -11.36 -2.27
N ILE A 262 -5.58 -10.39 -1.40
CA ILE A 262 -6.47 -10.05 -0.29
C ILE A 262 -6.62 -8.54 -0.27
N SER A 263 -7.84 -8.05 -0.13
CA SER A 263 -8.13 -6.65 0.12
C SER A 263 -9.04 -6.52 1.33
N ILE A 264 -8.63 -5.68 2.28
CA ILE A 264 -9.36 -5.36 3.51
C ILE A 264 -9.64 -3.87 3.49
N LYS A 265 -10.89 -3.49 3.72
CA LYS A 265 -11.35 -2.09 3.80
C LYS A 265 -12.10 -1.88 5.10
N CYS A 266 -11.65 -0.92 5.92
CA CYS A 266 -12.41 -0.39 7.04
C CYS A 266 -13.28 0.78 6.56
N GLU A 267 -14.58 0.75 6.85
CA GLU A 267 -15.56 1.71 6.30
C GLU A 267 -15.31 3.14 6.82
N ASP A 268 -15.03 3.27 8.12
CA ASP A 268 -14.73 4.55 8.79
C ASP A 268 -13.33 5.11 8.46
N GLY A 269 -12.59 4.44 7.57
CA GLY A 269 -11.24 4.85 7.17
C GLY A 269 -10.15 4.54 8.21
N SER A 270 -10.48 3.92 9.33
CA SER A 270 -9.54 3.64 10.41
C SER A 270 -8.50 2.59 10.01
N HIS A 271 -7.23 2.85 10.35
CA HIS A 271 -6.17 1.85 10.25
C HIS A 271 -6.09 0.94 11.47
N ARG A 272 -6.75 1.31 12.58
CA ARG A 272 -6.64 0.63 13.86
C ARG A 272 -7.01 -0.87 13.80
N PRO A 273 -8.11 -1.31 13.15
CA PRO A 273 -8.48 -2.72 13.15
C PRO A 273 -7.69 -3.56 12.14
N ILE A 274 -6.99 -2.93 11.19
CA ILE A 274 -6.42 -3.58 10.01
C ILE A 274 -5.37 -4.65 10.36
N PRO A 275 -4.38 -4.39 11.24
CA PRO A 275 -3.42 -5.42 11.64
C PRO A 275 -4.09 -6.68 12.20
N MET A 276 -5.09 -6.48 13.06
CA MET A 276 -5.80 -7.56 13.73
C MET A 276 -6.66 -8.37 12.76
N ALA A 277 -7.39 -7.69 11.87
CA ALA A 277 -8.15 -8.34 10.81
C ALA A 277 -7.23 -9.17 9.89
N ALA A 278 -6.09 -8.61 9.45
CA ALA A 278 -5.17 -9.34 8.58
C ALA A 278 -4.58 -10.58 9.25
N LEU A 279 -4.13 -10.47 10.51
CA LEU A 279 -3.56 -11.59 11.25
C LEU A 279 -4.60 -12.70 11.52
N SER A 280 -5.83 -12.34 11.91
CA SER A 280 -6.92 -13.31 12.09
C SER A 280 -7.25 -14.04 10.79
N LEU A 281 -7.28 -13.31 9.66
CA LEU A 281 -7.53 -13.90 8.34
C LEU A 281 -6.46 -14.93 7.96
N PHE A 282 -5.18 -14.63 8.23
CA PHE A 282 -4.08 -15.56 7.97
C PHE A 282 -4.20 -16.84 8.79
N GLU A 283 -4.62 -16.74 10.05
CA GLU A 283 -4.87 -17.89 10.93
C GLU A 283 -6.09 -18.70 10.45
N LYS A 284 -7.22 -18.04 10.22
CA LYS A 284 -8.48 -18.66 9.80
C LYS A 284 -8.37 -19.42 8.48
N LEU A 285 -7.65 -18.86 7.51
CA LEU A 285 -7.49 -19.44 6.18
C LEU A 285 -6.20 -20.26 6.02
N ASN A 286 -5.44 -20.46 7.10
CA ASN A 286 -4.16 -21.18 7.11
C ASN A 286 -3.22 -20.75 5.97
N LEU A 287 -3.09 -19.43 5.79
CA LEU A 287 -2.44 -18.86 4.61
C LEU A 287 -0.92 -18.90 4.68
N LEU A 288 -0.35 -18.85 5.89
CA LEU A 288 1.08 -18.71 6.09
C LEU A 288 1.53 -19.46 7.35
N THR A 289 2.84 -19.58 7.51
CA THR A 289 3.44 -20.31 8.63
C THR A 289 3.08 -19.66 9.97
N LYS A 290 2.83 -20.50 10.98
CA LYS A 290 2.61 -20.05 12.37
C LYS A 290 3.82 -19.30 12.93
N HIS A 291 5.03 -19.56 12.42
CA HIS A 291 6.25 -18.88 12.84
C HIS A 291 6.20 -17.38 12.51
N GLY A 292 5.88 -16.98 11.27
CA GLY A 292 5.80 -15.57 10.90
C GLY A 292 4.72 -14.81 11.67
N LEU A 293 3.57 -15.46 11.91
CA LEU A 293 2.50 -14.91 12.76
C LEU A 293 2.96 -14.69 14.21
N HIS A 294 3.66 -15.67 14.78
CA HIS A 294 4.20 -15.57 16.13
C HIS A 294 5.24 -14.46 16.25
N THR A 295 6.16 -14.36 15.29
CA THR A 295 7.16 -13.28 15.22
C THR A 295 6.50 -11.90 15.19
N LEU A 296 5.43 -11.71 14.40
CA LEU A 296 4.71 -10.43 14.35
C LEU A 296 4.05 -10.08 15.69
N LYS A 297 3.31 -11.02 16.26
CA LYS A 297 2.59 -10.82 17.53
C LYS A 297 3.57 -10.49 18.68
N GLN A 298 4.75 -11.11 18.68
CA GLN A 298 5.80 -10.83 19.67
C GLN A 298 6.51 -9.50 19.45
N ALA A 299 6.86 -9.16 18.21
CA ALA A 299 7.62 -7.94 17.92
C ALA A 299 6.76 -6.67 18.03
N HIS A 300 5.44 -6.78 17.83
CA HIS A 300 4.52 -5.65 17.77
C HIS A 300 3.31 -5.80 18.70
N PRO A 301 3.53 -5.96 20.02
CA PRO A 301 2.43 -6.14 20.98
C PRO A 301 1.50 -4.91 21.04
N HIS A 302 1.98 -3.74 20.59
CA HIS A 302 1.22 -2.50 20.58
C HIS A 302 0.07 -2.50 19.55
N TRP A 303 0.10 -3.33 18.49
CA TRP A 303 -1.04 -3.40 17.56
C TRP A 303 -2.30 -4.02 18.19
N HIS A 304 -2.12 -4.77 19.26
CA HIS A 304 -3.21 -5.35 20.04
C HIS A 304 -3.63 -4.46 21.22
N LYS A 305 -2.83 -3.43 21.58
CA LYS A 305 -3.00 -2.66 22.81
C LYS A 305 -3.44 -1.23 22.50
N ILE A 306 -4.34 -0.71 23.32
CA ILE A 306 -4.61 0.72 23.41
C ILE A 306 -3.76 1.26 24.55
N LEU A 307 -2.85 2.19 24.25
CA LEU A 307 -1.98 2.82 25.24
C LEU A 307 -2.53 4.19 25.63
N ASN A 308 -2.42 4.55 26.91
CA ASN A 308 -2.65 5.93 27.36
C ASN A 308 -1.39 6.79 27.15
N SER A 309 -1.46 8.07 27.52
CA SER A 309 -0.34 9.02 27.43
C SER A 309 0.86 8.68 28.33
N ARG A 310 0.71 7.71 29.25
CA ARG A 310 1.79 7.17 30.10
C ARG A 310 2.37 5.88 29.54
N ASN A 311 1.99 5.47 28.33
CA ASN A 311 2.32 4.19 27.69
C ASN A 311 1.82 2.95 28.45
N GLU A 312 0.78 3.09 29.26
CA GLU A 312 0.14 1.97 29.96
C GLU A 312 -0.98 1.38 29.10
N SER A 313 -1.13 0.05 29.12
CA SER A 313 -2.21 -0.64 28.41
C SER A 313 -3.55 -0.39 29.09
N VAL A 314 -4.45 0.32 28.43
CA VAL A 314 -5.79 0.66 28.94
C VAL A 314 -6.93 -0.04 28.19
N GLY A 315 -6.59 -0.84 27.19
CA GLY A 315 -7.55 -1.54 26.34
C GLY A 315 -6.86 -2.37 25.28
N SER A 316 -7.66 -3.00 24.43
CA SER A 316 -7.14 -3.85 23.37
C SER A 316 -7.95 -3.78 22.09
N ILE A 317 -7.32 -4.20 20.99
CA ILE A 317 -7.93 -4.33 19.68
C ILE A 317 -8.00 -5.82 19.36
N HIS A 318 -9.20 -6.30 19.09
CA HIS A 318 -9.47 -7.68 18.73
C HIS A 318 -10.00 -7.75 17.31
N SER A 319 -9.68 -8.82 16.60
CA SER A 319 -10.37 -9.12 15.34
C SER A 319 -11.74 -9.70 15.63
N ALA A 320 -12.71 -9.43 14.76
CA ALA A 320 -14.07 -9.96 14.82
C ALA A 320 -14.40 -10.91 13.65
N ILE A 321 -13.38 -11.37 12.93
CA ILE A 321 -13.53 -12.22 11.73
C ILE A 321 -13.10 -13.66 11.97
#